data_AF-A0A7Y5LZX1-F1
#
_entry.id   AF-A0A7Y5LZX1-F1
#
_cell.length_a   1.000
_cell.length_b   1.000
_cell.length_c   1.000
_cell.angle_alpha   90.00
_cell.angle_beta   90.00
_cell.angle_gamma   90.00
#
_symmetry.space_group_name_H-M   'P 1'
#
loop_
_entity.id
_entity.type
_entity.pdbx_description
1 polymer ?
#
loop_
_entity_poly.entity_id
_entity_poly.type
_entity_poly.pdbx_seq_one_letter_code
_entity_poly.pdbx_strand_id
1 'polypeptide(L)'
;MKIARGRVQFETRQDLPLSANSLGATDWNRTGSWKYLEPFHRDLTPPCSDRCLADVDVVAMMRRVEAGRWEEAVRGVLPANPFPAVTGRLCPHPCTAPCNRK
;
A
#
# COMPACT_ATOMS: atom_id res chain seq x y z
N MET A 1 -20.86 -7.03 -4.88
CA MET A 1 -20.87 -7.17 -6.35
C MET A 1 -20.95 -5.78 -6.98
N LYS A 2 -19.84 -5.24 -7.47
CA LYS A 2 -19.82 -3.98 -8.23
C LYS A 2 -19.54 -4.32 -9.69
N ILE A 3 -20.38 -3.83 -10.60
CA ILE A 3 -20.16 -3.97 -12.04
C ILE A 3 -19.43 -2.70 -12.48
N ALA A 4 -18.13 -2.81 -12.72
CA ALA A 4 -17.32 -1.72 -13.28
C ALA A 4 -16.73 -2.21 -14.61
N ARG A 5 -16.95 -1.45 -15.69
CA ARG A 5 -16.48 -1.78 -17.06
C ARG A 5 -16.98 -3.13 -17.61
N GLY A 6 -18.18 -3.56 -17.24
CA GLY A 6 -18.78 -4.81 -17.78
C GLY A 6 -18.13 -6.11 -17.26
N ARG A 7 -17.25 -6.04 -16.26
CA ARG A 7 -16.70 -7.21 -15.55
C ARG A 7 -17.25 -7.24 -14.12
N VAL A 8 -17.55 -8.44 -13.61
CA VAL A 8 -17.92 -8.64 -12.20
C VAL A 8 -16.65 -8.59 -11.36
N GLN A 9 -16.55 -7.63 -10.44
CA GLN A 9 -15.41 -7.53 -9.53
C GLN A 9 -15.71 -8.26 -8.22
N PHE A 10 -14.81 -9.17 -7.86
CA PHE A 10 -14.75 -9.88 -6.59
C PHE A 10 -13.52 -9.38 -5.83
N GLU A 11 -13.66 -8.96 -4.57
CA GLU A 11 -12.53 -8.43 -3.80
C GLU A 11 -11.73 -9.55 -3.13
N THR A 12 -12.42 -10.62 -2.74
CA THR A 12 -11.83 -11.79 -2.11
C THR A 12 -12.20 -13.05 -2.87
N ARG A 13 -11.39 -14.11 -2.72
CA ARG A 13 -11.69 -15.43 -3.30
C ARG A 13 -13.04 -15.97 -2.80
N GLN A 14 -13.43 -15.60 -1.58
CA GLN A 14 -14.69 -16.00 -0.96
C GLN A 14 -15.91 -15.37 -1.66
N ASP A 15 -15.74 -14.26 -2.37
CA ASP A 15 -16.81 -13.60 -3.10
C ASP A 15 -17.13 -14.27 -4.44
N LEU A 16 -16.31 -15.23 -4.89
CA LEU A 16 -16.52 -15.94 -6.14
C LEU A 16 -17.82 -16.76 -6.07
N PRO A 17 -18.62 -16.79 -7.15
CA PRO A 17 -19.80 -17.64 -7.20
C PRO A 17 -19.38 -19.10 -7.08
N LEU A 18 -20.30 -19.90 -6.52
CA LEU A 18 -20.15 -21.35 -6.47
C LEU A 18 -19.86 -21.86 -7.89
N SER A 19 -18.66 -22.40 -8.05
CA SER A 19 -18.15 -22.95 -9.30
C SER A 19 -17.61 -24.34 -9.01
N ALA A 20 -17.87 -25.28 -9.93
CA ALA A 20 -17.33 -26.63 -9.83
C ALA A 20 -15.80 -26.55 -9.97
N ASN A 21 -15.10 -26.72 -8.85
CA ASN A 21 -13.64 -26.75 -8.80
C ASN A 21 -13.20 -28.18 -8.45
N SER A 22 -12.05 -28.60 -8.96
CA SER A 22 -11.41 -29.84 -8.49
C SER A 22 -11.19 -29.76 -6.98
N LEU A 23 -11.50 -30.84 -6.26
CA LEU A 23 -11.25 -30.92 -4.81
C LEU A 23 -9.75 -30.92 -4.46
N GLY A 24 -8.89 -31.27 -5.43
CA GLY A 24 -7.44 -31.22 -5.27
C GLY A 24 -6.89 -29.79 -5.36
N ALA A 25 -5.96 -29.46 -4.46
CA ALA A 25 -5.18 -28.23 -4.55
C ALA A 25 -4.24 -28.28 -5.77
N THR A 26 -4.36 -27.27 -6.63
CA THR A 26 -3.48 -27.03 -7.78
C THR A 26 -2.47 -25.91 -7.47
N ASP A 27 -2.01 -25.87 -6.22
CA ASP A 27 -0.98 -24.96 -5.74
C ASP A 27 0.38 -25.25 -6.39
N TRP A 28 0.71 -26.54 -6.59
CA TRP A 28 1.96 -27.00 -7.20
C TRP A 28 2.16 -26.52 -8.65
N ASN A 29 1.08 -26.45 -9.44
CA ASN A 29 1.16 -26.06 -10.85
C ASN A 29 0.78 -24.60 -11.09
N ARG A 30 0.37 -23.86 -10.05
CA ARG A 30 0.00 -22.44 -10.22
C ARG A 30 -1.12 -22.24 -11.29
N THR A 31 -2.10 -23.15 -11.43
CA THR A 31 -3.19 -23.02 -12.43
C THR A 31 -4.62 -23.21 -11.89
N GLY A 32 -4.86 -23.03 -10.59
CA GLY A 32 -6.20 -23.13 -10.00
C GLY A 32 -7.19 -22.00 -10.36
N SER A 33 -8.23 -21.84 -9.54
CA SER A 33 -9.26 -20.78 -9.70
C SER A 33 -8.68 -19.36 -9.66
N TRP A 34 -7.48 -19.19 -9.11
CA TRP A 34 -6.73 -17.94 -9.13
C TRP A 34 -6.31 -17.43 -10.53
N LYS A 35 -6.38 -18.28 -11.58
CA LYS A 35 -6.15 -17.85 -12.99
C LYS A 35 -7.12 -16.76 -13.43
N TYR A 36 -8.31 -16.74 -12.83
CA TYR A 36 -9.35 -15.75 -13.11
C TYR A 36 -9.28 -14.53 -12.16
N LEU A 37 -8.37 -14.53 -11.20
CA LEU A 37 -8.17 -13.43 -10.28
C LEU A 37 -7.10 -12.49 -10.85
N GLU A 38 -7.49 -11.25 -11.12
CA GLU A 38 -6.55 -10.18 -11.45
C GLU A 38 -6.16 -9.47 -10.15
N PRO A 39 -4.86 -9.24 -9.87
CA PRO A 39 -4.47 -8.41 -8.75
C PRO A 39 -5.00 -6.99 -8.96
N PHE A 40 -5.65 -6.43 -7.95
CA PHE A 40 -6.09 -5.04 -7.96
C PHE A 40 -5.29 -4.21 -6.95
N HIS A 41 -5.07 -2.94 -7.29
CA HIS A 41 -4.44 -2.02 -6.36
C HIS A 41 -5.40 -1.66 -5.24
N ARG A 42 -4.92 -1.72 -3.99
CA ARG A 42 -5.66 -1.29 -2.82
C ARG A 42 -4.84 -0.23 -2.09
N ASP A 43 -5.47 0.92 -1.87
CA ASP A 43 -4.89 1.98 -1.04
C ASP A 43 -5.03 1.58 0.44
N LEU A 44 -3.90 1.28 1.07
CA LEU A 44 -3.77 0.99 2.50
C LEU A 44 -2.80 1.97 3.13
N THR A 45 -2.87 2.12 4.46
CA THR A 45 -1.87 2.89 5.20
C THR A 45 -0.48 2.28 4.97
N PRO A 46 0.49 3.06 4.47
CA PRO A 46 1.81 2.52 4.18
C PRO A 46 2.54 2.22 5.50
N PRO A 47 3.34 1.14 5.55
CA PRO A 47 3.99 0.71 6.79
C PRO A 47 4.96 1.75 7.35
N CYS A 48 5.52 2.61 6.49
CA CYS A 48 6.40 3.69 6.92
C CYS A 48 5.67 4.80 7.68
N SER A 49 4.43 5.12 7.32
CA SER A 49 3.61 6.11 8.05
C SER A 49 3.02 5.48 9.30
N ASP A 50 2.55 4.23 9.23
CA ASP A 50 2.05 3.48 10.39
C ASP A 50 3.09 3.38 11.54
N ARG A 51 4.38 3.31 11.19
CA ARG A 51 5.47 3.28 12.18
C ARG A 51 6.04 4.64 12.55
N CYS A 52 5.58 5.72 11.94
CA CYS A 52 6.02 7.06 12.29
C CYS A 52 5.30 7.54 13.56
N LEU A 53 6.05 7.81 14.63
CA LEU A 53 5.47 8.32 15.88
C LEU A 53 4.81 9.71 15.73
N ALA A 54 5.26 10.49 14.74
CA ALA A 54 4.71 11.79 14.42
C ALA A 54 3.62 11.73 13.33
N ASP A 55 3.25 10.52 12.87
CA ASP A 55 2.24 10.29 11.83
C ASP A 55 2.48 11.11 10.54
N VAL A 56 3.74 11.19 10.13
CA VAL A 56 4.09 11.88 8.88
C VAL A 56 3.70 11.02 7.68
N ASP A 57 3.03 11.62 6.69
CA ASP A 57 2.83 10.99 5.38
C ASP A 57 4.15 10.94 4.59
N VAL A 58 4.95 9.92 4.89
CA VAL A 58 6.26 9.66 4.26
C VAL A 58 6.12 9.44 2.75
N VAL A 59 5.04 8.80 2.29
CA VAL A 59 4.85 8.51 0.86
C VAL A 59 4.59 9.79 0.09
N ALA A 60 3.70 10.66 0.58
CA ALA A 60 3.43 11.95 -0.05
C ALA A 60 4.66 12.86 -0.01
N MET A 61 5.37 12.91 1.13
CA MET A 61 6.62 13.65 1.26
C MET A 61 7.65 13.20 0.20
N MET A 62 7.91 11.90 0.11
CA MET A 62 8.89 11.34 -0.84
C MET A 62 8.49 11.59 -2.30
N ARG A 63 7.19 11.44 -2.65
CA ARG A 63 6.70 11.73 -4.00
C ARG A 63 6.87 13.20 -4.39
N ARG A 64 6.66 14.13 -3.46
CA ARG A 64 6.86 15.57 -3.71
C ARG A 64 8.34 15.91 -3.88
N VAL A 65 9.20 15.30 -3.05
CA VAL A 65 10.66 15.40 -3.17
C VAL A 65 11.14 14.88 -4.52
N GLU A 66 10.69 13.70 -4.94
CA GLU A 66 11.03 13.10 -6.24
C GLU A 66 10.60 13.98 -7.41
N ALA A 67 9.47 14.67 -7.27
CA ALA A 67 8.97 15.63 -8.27
C ALA A 67 9.60 17.03 -8.17
N GLY A 68 10.61 17.24 -7.30
CA GLY A 68 11.28 18.54 -7.11
C GLY A 68 10.45 19.60 -6.37
N ARG A 69 9.29 19.23 -5.80
CA ARG A 69 8.37 20.14 -5.10
C ARG A 69 8.70 20.22 -3.60
N TRP A 70 9.87 20.77 -3.30
CA TRP A 70 10.42 20.83 -1.94
C TRP A 70 9.54 21.58 -0.95
N GLU A 71 9.00 22.74 -1.33
CA GLU A 71 8.13 23.53 -0.46
C GLU A 71 6.84 22.79 -0.09
N GLU A 72 6.23 22.10 -1.05
CA GLU A 72 5.02 21.30 -0.80
C GLU A 72 5.31 20.09 0.08
N ALA A 73 6.50 19.50 -0.04
CA ALA A 73 6.93 18.42 0.84
C ALA A 73 7.00 18.93 2.28
N VAL A 74 7.70 20.05 2.51
CA VAL A 74 7.85 20.65 3.84
C VAL A 74 6.49 21.09 4.40
N ARG A 75 5.68 21.82 3.63
CA ARG A 75 4.32 22.24 4.03
C ARG A 75 3.42 21.06 4.40
N GLY A 76 3.60 19.91 3.76
CA GLY A 76 2.85 18.69 4.08
C GLY A 76 3.28 18.02 5.38
N VAL A 77 4.56 18.11 5.74
CA VAL A 77 5.10 17.48 6.95
C VAL A 77 4.87 18.34 8.18
N LEU A 78 4.95 19.67 8.04
CA LEU A 78 4.87 20.63 9.16
C LEU A 78 3.66 20.43 10.11
N PRO A 79 2.43 20.14 9.63
CA PRO A 79 1.28 19.91 10.51
C PRO A 79 1.44 18.69 11.43
N ALA A 80 2.08 17.64 10.93
CA ALA A 80 2.33 16.40 11.67
C ALA A 80 3.59 16.51 12.55
N ASN A 81 4.60 17.22 12.06
CA ASN A 81 5.88 17.37 12.73
C ASN A 81 6.42 18.80 12.55
N PRO A 82 6.40 19.64 13.60
CA PRO A 82 6.85 21.03 13.54
C PRO A 82 8.38 21.17 13.44
N PHE A 83 9.14 20.11 13.72
CA PHE A 83 10.61 20.13 13.72
C PHE A 83 11.22 19.10 12.74
N PRO A 84 10.82 19.09 11.45
CA PRO A 84 11.20 18.04 10.51
C PRO A 84 12.71 18.01 10.27
N ALA A 85 13.38 19.16 10.29
CA ALA A 85 14.83 19.28 10.12
C ALA A 85 15.63 18.65 11.27
N VAL A 86 15.08 18.69 12.49
CA VAL A 86 15.73 18.13 13.70
C VAL A 86 15.43 16.64 13.77
N THR A 87 14.14 16.26 13.69
CA THR A 87 13.73 14.85 13.73
C THR A 87 14.31 14.05 12.57
N GLY A 88 14.49 14.65 11.39
CA GLY A 88 15.12 13.97 10.25
C GLY A 88 16.58 13.58 10.49
N ARG A 89 17.26 14.20 11.46
CA ARG A 89 18.66 13.90 11.82
C ARG A 89 18.77 13.01 13.05
N LEU A 90 17.85 13.15 14.00
CA LEU A 90 17.90 12.48 15.30
C LEU A 90 17.00 11.24 15.40
N CYS A 91 16.00 11.10 14.53
CA CYS A 91 15.06 9.98 14.61
C CYS A 91 15.81 8.67 14.37
N PRO A 92 15.56 7.61 15.17
CA PRO A 92 16.11 6.28 14.92
C PRO A 92 15.49 5.59 13.70
N HIS A 93 14.63 6.28 12.95
CA HIS A 93 13.97 5.82 11.73
C HIS A 93 13.26 4.47 11.86
N PRO A 94 12.34 4.28 12.84
CA PRO A 94 11.57 3.04 12.98
C PRO A 94 10.72 2.72 11.74
N CYS A 95 10.41 3.75 10.94
CA CYS A 95 9.69 3.65 9.67
C CYS A 95 10.45 2.88 8.56
N THR A 96 11.76 2.69 8.68
CA THR A 96 12.56 1.95 7.68
C THR A 96 12.47 0.44 7.85
N ALA A 97 12.30 -0.05 9.09
CA ALA A 97 12.25 -1.46 9.40
C ALA A 97 11.13 -2.23 8.67
N PRO A 98 9.88 -1.72 8.56
CA PRO A 98 8.81 -2.39 7.82
C PRO A 98 8.67 -1.91 6.36
N CYS A 99 9.63 -1.17 5.80
CA CYS A 99 9.50 -0.59 4.47
C CYS A 99 9.36 -1.66 3.37
N ASN A 100 8.40 -1.45 2.45
CA ASN A 100 8.16 -2.35 1.31
C ASN A 100 9.22 -2.28 0.20
N ARG A 101 10.13 -1.29 0.23
CA ARG A 101 11.17 -1.07 -0.79
C ARG A 101 12.52 -1.74 -0.44
N LYS A 102 12.52 -2.79 0.37
CA LYS A 102 13.71 -3.61 0.63
C LYS A 102 14.12 -4.39 -0.61
#